data_AF-A0A2S6AZM7-F1
#
_entry.id   AF-A0A2S6AZM7-F1
#
_cell.length_a   1.000
_cell.length_b   1.000
_cell.length_c   1.000
_cell.angle_alpha   90.00
_cell.angle_beta   90.00
_cell.angle_gamma   90.00
#
_symmetry.space_group_name_H-M   'P 1'
#
loop_
_entity.id
_entity.type
_entity.pdbx_description
1 polymer ?
#
loop_
_entity_poly.entity_id
_entity_poly.type
_entity_poly.pdbx_seq_one_letter_code
_entity_poly.pdbx_strand_id
1 'polypeptide(L)'
;TQSQEKKDALRLLGAELIEVPAVPYKNPNNYVKVSGRLAEQMAKSDPNGAIWANQFDNVANRDGHIRTTAQEIWAQTGGKVDGFVSAVGTG
;
A
#
# COMPACT_ATOMS: atom_id res chain seq x y z
N THR A 1 13.23 -10.11 -2.96
CA THR A 1 13.26 -9.85 -4.42
C THR A 1 11.87 -10.09 -4.98
N GLN A 2 11.46 -9.37 -6.03
CA GLN A 2 10.14 -9.52 -6.69
C GLN A 2 10.31 -10.10 -8.10
N SER A 3 9.29 -10.80 -8.60
CA SER A 3 9.31 -11.42 -9.94
C SER A 3 9.31 -10.37 -11.06
N GLN A 4 9.82 -10.76 -12.24
CA GLN A 4 9.86 -9.89 -13.41
C GLN A 4 8.45 -9.52 -13.89
N GLU A 5 7.52 -10.48 -13.89
CA GLU A 5 6.11 -10.28 -14.24
C GLU A 5 5.46 -9.11 -13.46
N LYS A 6 5.71 -9.03 -12.15
CA LYS A 6 5.19 -7.92 -11.33
C LYS A 6 5.76 -6.57 -11.74
N LYS A 7 7.05 -6.52 -12.08
CA LYS A 7 7.70 -5.28 -12.52
C LYS A 7 7.15 -4.84 -13.87
N ASP A 8 6.97 -5.79 -14.79
CA ASP A 8 6.45 -5.51 -16.13
C ASP A 8 5.00 -5.05 -16.08
N ALA A 9 4.17 -5.65 -15.21
CA ALA A 9 2.79 -5.20 -14.98
C ALA A 9 2.74 -3.75 -14.45
N LEU A 10 3.58 -3.38 -13.49
CA LEU A 10 3.65 -2.00 -12.97
C LEU A 10 4.06 -1.01 -14.07
N ARG A 11 5.09 -1.33 -14.84
CA ARG A 11 5.56 -0.49 -15.96
C ARG A 11 4.48 -0.36 -17.04
N LEU A 12 3.78 -1.45 -17.36
CA LEU A 12 2.70 -1.46 -18.35
C LEU A 12 1.56 -0.52 -17.96
N LEU A 13 1.25 -0.43 -16.66
CA LEU A 13 0.23 0.48 -16.12
C LEU A 13 0.73 1.93 -15.94
N GLY A 14 1.95 2.24 -16.36
CA GLY A 14 2.51 3.59 -16.35
C GLY A 14 3.25 3.99 -15.07
N ALA A 15 3.55 3.04 -14.17
CA ALA A 15 4.33 3.35 -12.98
C ALA A 15 5.82 3.56 -13.32
N GLU A 16 6.40 4.65 -12.80
CA GLU A 16 7.85 4.81 -12.75
C GLU A 16 8.42 3.89 -11.66
N LEU A 17 9.07 2.81 -12.07
CA LEU A 17 9.55 1.79 -11.14
C LEU A 17 10.99 2.04 -10.69
N ILE A 18 11.15 2.37 -9.40
CA ILE A 18 12.45 2.50 -8.74
C ILE A 18 12.80 1.19 -8.04
N GLU A 19 13.83 0.50 -8.52
CA GLU A 19 14.31 -0.74 -7.93
C GLU A 19 15.39 -0.48 -6.87
N VAL A 20 15.24 -1.08 -5.69
CA VAL A 20 16.23 -1.03 -4.60
C VAL A 20 16.56 -2.43 -4.10
N PRO A 21 17.76 -2.66 -3.54
CA PRO A 21 18.12 -3.96 -2.96
C PRO A 21 17.13 -4.42 -1.88
N ALA A 22 16.88 -5.73 -1.83
CA ALA A 22 16.06 -6.32 -0.78
C ALA A 22 16.85 -6.38 0.53
N VAL A 23 16.41 -5.62 1.53
CA VAL A 23 17.00 -5.58 2.88
C VAL A 23 15.90 -5.66 3.96
N PRO A 24 16.20 -6.21 5.16
CA PRO A 24 15.21 -6.34 6.22
C PRO A 24 14.72 -4.97 6.71
N TYR A 25 13.52 -4.92 7.32
CA TYR A 25 12.91 -3.66 7.77
C TYR A 25 13.78 -2.86 8.76
N LYS A 26 14.60 -3.54 9.57
CA LYS A 26 15.57 -2.88 10.48
C LYS A 26 16.55 -1.97 9.72
N ASN A 27 16.88 -2.30 8.47
CA ASN A 27 17.75 -1.50 7.63
C ASN A 27 17.00 -0.24 7.13
N PRO A 28 17.56 0.97 7.26
CA PRO A 28 16.94 2.21 6.77
C PRO A 28 16.75 2.23 5.25
N ASN A 29 17.46 1.39 4.51
CA ASN A 29 17.34 1.24 3.06
C ASN A 29 16.29 0.19 2.65
N ASN A 30 15.50 -0.31 3.60
CA ASN A 30 14.30 -1.08 3.26
C ASN A 30 13.36 -0.22 2.40
N TYR A 31 12.80 -0.82 1.35
CA TYR A 31 11.98 -0.13 0.34
C TYR A 31 10.82 0.70 0.94
N VAL A 32 10.21 0.26 2.04
CA VAL A 32 9.16 1.02 2.74
C VAL A 32 9.72 2.36 3.25
N LYS A 33 10.86 2.33 3.94
CA LYS A 33 11.50 3.53 4.52
C LYS A 33 12.11 4.44 3.46
N VAL A 34 12.66 3.86 2.38
CA VAL A 34 13.16 4.61 1.23
C VAL A 34 12.01 5.38 0.58
N SER A 35 10.85 4.74 0.38
CA SER A 35 9.70 5.41 -0.26
C SER A 35 9.20 6.65 0.49
N GLY A 36 9.21 6.63 1.83
CA GLY A 36 8.86 7.80 2.64
C GLY A 36 9.83 8.97 2.45
N ARG A 37 11.15 8.70 2.56
CA ARG A 37 12.18 9.73 2.32
C ARG A 37 12.16 10.26 0.89
N LEU A 38 11.87 9.41 -0.09
CA LEU A 38 11.74 9.82 -1.48
C LEU A 38 10.56 10.76 -1.69
N ALA A 39 9.39 10.43 -1.12
CA ALA A 39 8.22 11.31 -1.19
C ALA A 39 8.51 12.67 -0.56
N GLU A 40 9.18 12.72 0.60
CA GLU A 40 9.63 13.98 1.24
C GLU A 40 10.60 14.79 0.36
N GLN A 41 11.49 14.12 -0.37
CA GLN A 41 12.41 14.78 -1.30
C GLN A 41 11.66 15.34 -2.51
N MET A 42 10.80 14.54 -3.13
CA MET A 42 10.01 14.93 -4.31
C MET A 42 9.05 16.09 -3.97
N ALA A 43 8.43 16.07 -2.79
CA ALA A 43 7.53 17.13 -2.35
C ALA A 43 8.21 18.51 -2.25
N LYS A 44 9.54 18.57 -2.16
CA LYS A 44 10.30 19.84 -2.14
C LYS A 44 10.47 20.45 -3.53
N SER A 45 10.40 19.65 -4.59
CA SER A 45 10.72 20.07 -5.96
C SER A 45 9.57 19.92 -6.95
N ASP A 46 8.61 19.02 -6.69
CA ASP A 46 7.47 18.81 -7.57
C ASP A 46 6.39 19.87 -7.32
N PRO A 47 6.09 20.77 -8.28
CA PRO A 47 5.10 21.82 -8.11
C PRO A 47 3.67 21.29 -7.96
N ASN A 48 3.40 20.05 -8.38
CA ASN A 48 2.10 19.40 -8.23
C ASN A 48 1.98 18.59 -6.93
N GLY A 49 3.08 18.52 -6.16
CA GLY A 49 3.17 17.81 -4.90
C GLY A 49 3.49 16.33 -5.07
N ALA A 50 4.01 15.72 -3.99
CA ALA A 50 4.25 14.30 -3.89
C ALA A 50 3.81 13.82 -2.49
N ILE A 51 3.11 12.69 -2.44
CA ILE A 51 2.64 12.10 -1.18
C ILE A 51 3.21 10.71 -0.98
N TRP A 52 3.40 10.33 0.28
CA TRP A 52 3.68 8.95 0.63
C TRP A 52 2.38 8.22 0.93
N ALA A 53 2.02 7.22 0.12
CA ALA A 53 0.80 6.44 0.33
C ALA A 53 0.75 5.77 1.72
N ASN A 54 1.92 5.37 2.24
CA ASN A 54 2.12 4.88 3.61
C ASN A 54 1.12 3.81 4.06
N GLN A 55 0.88 2.78 3.23
CA GLN A 55 -0.23 1.83 3.42
C GLN A 55 -0.25 1.07 4.77
N PHE A 56 0.88 0.97 5.47
CA PHE A 56 0.96 0.30 6.76
C PHE A 56 0.41 1.16 7.90
N ASP A 57 0.67 2.46 7.87
CA ASP A 57 0.32 3.38 8.97
C ASP A 57 -0.78 4.38 8.60
N ASN A 58 -1.15 4.49 7.31
CA ASN A 58 -2.22 5.37 6.84
C ASN A 58 -3.59 4.74 7.13
N VAL A 59 -4.29 5.30 8.11
CA VAL A 59 -5.62 4.84 8.56
C VAL A 59 -6.69 4.85 7.47
N ALA A 60 -6.51 5.63 6.41
CA ALA A 60 -7.40 5.61 5.26
C ALA A 60 -7.53 4.21 4.63
N ASN A 61 -6.49 3.36 4.74
CA ASN A 61 -6.51 1.97 4.32
C ASN A 61 -7.61 1.18 5.08
N ARG A 62 -7.55 1.16 6.42
CA ARG A 62 -8.55 0.49 7.27
C ARG A 62 -9.94 1.13 7.11
N ASP A 63 -10.01 2.45 7.03
CA ASP A 63 -11.28 3.17 6.90
C ASP A 63 -11.98 2.88 5.56
N GLY A 64 -11.22 2.48 4.53
CA GLY A 64 -11.76 1.90 3.31
C GLY A 64 -12.59 0.65 3.62
N HIS A 65 -11.98 -0.34 4.27
CA HIS A 65 -12.65 -1.60 4.63
C HIS A 65 -13.85 -1.42 5.56
N ILE A 66 -13.82 -0.45 6.48
CA ILE A 66 -14.98 -0.14 7.35
C ILE A 66 -16.18 0.35 6.52
N ARG A 67 -15.93 1.23 5.55
CA ARG A 67 -16.97 1.88 4.75
C ARG A 67 -17.43 1.06 3.56
N THR A 68 -16.60 0.14 3.06
CA THR A 68 -16.91 -0.71 1.90
C THR A 68 -17.01 -2.17 2.31
N THR A 69 -15.89 -2.88 2.47
CA THR A 69 -15.83 -4.33 2.69
C THR A 69 -16.79 -4.82 3.79
N ALA A 70 -16.82 -4.15 4.94
CA ALA A 70 -17.72 -4.53 6.03
C ALA A 70 -19.20 -4.33 5.67
N GLN A 71 -19.54 -3.25 4.97
CA GLN A 71 -20.91 -2.95 4.55
C GLN A 71 -21.38 -3.92 3.45
N GLU A 72 -20.50 -4.24 2.50
CA GLU A 72 -20.77 -5.20 1.44
C GLU A 72 -21.05 -6.59 2.01
N ILE A 73 -20.21 -7.09 2.92
CA ILE A 73 -20.44 -8.38 3.60
C ILE A 73 -21.75 -8.36 4.38
N TRP A 74 -21.99 -7.31 5.16
CA TRP A 74 -23.21 -7.19 5.95
C TRP A 74 -24.47 -7.24 5.07
N ALA A 75 -24.48 -6.46 3.99
CA ALA A 75 -25.61 -6.42 3.05
C ALA A 75 -25.78 -7.75 2.29
N GLN A 76 -24.70 -8.32 1.77
CA GLN A 76 -24.72 -9.56 0.98
C GLN A 76 -25.10 -10.79 1.83
N THR A 77 -24.83 -10.77 3.12
CA THR A 77 -25.27 -11.84 4.06
C THR A 77 -26.63 -11.57 4.70
N GLY A 78 -27.32 -10.47 4.33
CA GLY A 78 -28.59 -10.10 4.95
C GLY A 78 -28.48 -9.85 6.46
N GLY A 79 -27.31 -9.40 6.93
CA GLY A 79 -27.02 -9.15 8.34
C GLY A 79 -26.82 -10.40 9.19
N LYS A 80 -26.47 -11.54 8.59
CA LYS A 80 -26.35 -12.84 9.27
C LYS A 80 -24.93 -13.42 9.26
N VAL A 81 -23.91 -12.59 9.08
CA VAL A 81 -22.52 -13.06 9.18
C VAL A 81 -22.19 -13.41 10.64
N ASP A 82 -21.83 -14.67 10.89
CA ASP A 82 -21.50 -15.16 12.24
C ASP A 82 -20.01 -14.97 12.60
N GLY A 83 -19.14 -14.85 11.59
CA GLY A 83 -17.71 -14.68 11.79
C GLY A 83 -17.00 -14.29 10.50
N PHE A 84 -15.88 -13.58 10.66
CA PHE A 84 -15.00 -13.14 9.57
C PHE A 84 -13.54 -13.40 9.97
N VAL A 85 -12.74 -13.91 9.03
CA VAL A 85 -11.32 -14.20 9.23
C VAL A 85 -10.53 -13.76 8.00
N SER A 86 -9.39 -13.12 8.22
CA SER A 86 -8.42 -12.76 7.18
C SER A 86 -6.99 -12.91 7.72
N ALA A 87 -6.03 -13.14 6.82
CA ALA A 87 -4.61 -12.95 7.13
C ALA A 87 -4.28 -11.45 7.19
N VAL A 88 -3.14 -11.11 7.81
CA VAL A 88 -2.70 -9.72 8.04
C VAL A 88 -1.48 -9.39 7.19
N GLY A 89 -1.59 -8.32 6.42
CA GLY A 89 -0.47 -7.64 5.76
C GLY A 89 -0.26 -6.25 6.36
N THR A 90 -1.07 -5.30 5.93
CA THR A 90 -1.15 -3.94 6.50
C THR A 90 -2.17 -3.84 7.65
N GLY A 91 -3.10 -4.79 7.73
CA GLY A 91 -4.17 -4.90 8.72
C GLY A 91 -4.86 -6.25 8.59
#